data_AF-A0A6P8FUP1-F1
#
_entry.id   AF-A0A6P8FUP1-F1
#
_cell.length_a   1.000
_cell.length_b   1.000
_cell.length_c   1.000
_cell.angle_alpha   90.00
_cell.angle_beta   90.00
_cell.angle_gamma   90.00
#
_symmetry.space_group_name_H-M   'P 1'
#
loop_
_entity.id
_entity.type
_entity.pdbx_description
1 polymer ?
#
loop_
_entity_poly.entity_id
_entity_poly.type
_entity_poly.pdbx_seq_one_letter_code
_entity_poly.pdbx_strand_id
1 'polypeptide(L)'
;MRPLLSALLIMCFQALLVVCSPLQVLAVDNFNFSVHVENQTRLRDAMSRTYHRLYQLYSRTSGKHVQVLGKRISANGEDGDKYAQLIVEADTFGSQVRIRGKETNFYLCMNRRGKLIGKASQL
;
A
#
# COMPACT_ATOMS: atom_id res chain seq x y z
N MET A 1 -31.92 4.92 -59.85
CA MET A 1 -30.47 5.20 -59.66
C MET A 1 -30.15 5.94 -58.35
N ARG A 2 -30.89 6.98 -57.95
CA ARG A 2 -30.63 7.77 -56.71
C ARG A 2 -30.76 7.03 -55.35
N PRO A 3 -31.70 6.08 -55.11
CA PRO A 3 -31.85 5.45 -53.80
C PRO A 3 -30.76 4.40 -53.51
N LEU A 4 -30.20 3.78 -54.55
CA LEU A 4 -29.11 2.80 -54.44
C LEU A 4 -27.79 3.46 -54.01
N LEU A 5 -27.49 4.65 -54.55
CA LEU A 5 -26.35 5.47 -54.15
C LEU A 5 -26.45 5.93 -52.69
N SER A 6 -27.67 6.31 -52.25
CA SER A 6 -27.93 6.70 -50.86
C SER A 6 -27.75 5.53 -49.89
N ALA A 7 -28.28 4.35 -50.23
CA ALA A 7 -28.10 3.14 -49.41
C ALA A 7 -26.62 2.73 -49.32
N LEU A 8 -25.85 2.84 -50.40
CA LEU A 8 -24.40 2.57 -50.42
C LEU A 8 -23.61 3.52 -49.51
N LEU A 9 -23.96 4.81 -49.51
CA LEU A 9 -23.33 5.81 -48.63
C LEU A 9 -23.65 5.55 -47.15
N ILE A 10 -24.90 5.20 -46.83
CA ILE A 10 -25.31 4.86 -45.46
C ILE A 10 -24.58 3.60 -44.97
N MET A 11 -24.49 2.57 -45.81
CA MET A 11 -23.75 1.34 -45.48
C MET A 11 -22.26 1.60 -45.26
N CYS A 12 -21.63 2.46 -46.07
CA CYS A 12 -20.25 2.90 -45.84
C CYS A 12 -20.08 3.65 -44.53
N PHE A 13 -21.02 4.54 -44.19
CA PHE A 13 -20.94 5.32 -42.94
C PHE A 13 -21.13 4.43 -41.71
N GLN A 14 -22.05 3.45 -41.77
CA GLN A 14 -22.21 2.47 -40.70
C GLN A 14 -21.00 1.55 -40.55
N ALA A 15 -20.41 1.09 -41.67
CA ALA A 15 -19.16 0.33 -41.64
C ALA A 15 -18.01 1.15 -41.05
N LEU A 16 -17.89 2.44 -41.41
CA LEU A 16 -16.89 3.34 -40.85
C LEU A 16 -17.07 3.52 -39.34
N LEU A 17 -18.30 3.71 -38.85
CA LEU A 17 -18.61 3.82 -37.41
C LEU A 17 -18.31 2.52 -36.64
N VAL A 18 -18.60 1.35 -37.24
CA VAL A 18 -18.29 0.03 -36.66
C VAL A 18 -16.78 -0.26 -36.65
N VAL A 19 -16.01 0.29 -37.59
CA VAL A 19 -14.54 0.18 -37.62
C VAL A 19 -13.86 1.22 -36.71
N CYS A 20 -14.44 2.42 -36.54
CA CYS A 20 -13.90 3.45 -35.66
C CYS A 20 -14.17 3.19 -34.17
N SER A 21 -15.24 2.48 -33.82
CA SER A 21 -15.59 2.15 -32.44
C SER A 21 -14.52 1.30 -31.71
N PRO A 22 -13.93 0.24 -32.28
CA PRO A 22 -12.84 -0.48 -31.63
C PRO A 22 -11.53 0.32 -31.56
N LEU A 23 -11.33 1.30 -32.45
CA LEU A 23 -10.16 2.19 -32.44
C LEU A 23 -10.13 3.11 -31.20
N GLN A 24 -11.30 3.54 -30.70
CA GLN A 24 -11.40 4.29 -29.45
C GLN A 24 -11.25 3.38 -28.21
N VAL A 25 -11.69 2.12 -28.29
CA VAL A 25 -11.57 1.14 -27.19
C VAL A 25 -10.15 0.60 -27.04
N LEU A 26 -9.34 0.64 -28.10
CA LEU A 26 -7.92 0.25 -28.08
C LEU A 26 -6.99 1.39 -27.62
N ALA A 27 -7.46 2.63 -27.61
CA ALA A 27 -6.76 3.76 -27.01
C ALA A 27 -7.02 3.80 -25.48
N VAL A 28 -6.78 2.67 -24.80
CA VAL A 28 -6.59 2.72 -23.35
C VAL A 28 -5.20 3.29 -23.16
N ASP A 29 -5.12 4.56 -22.78
CA ASP A 29 -3.90 5.16 -22.27
C ASP A 29 -3.41 4.27 -21.12
N ASN A 30 -2.38 3.47 -21.38
CA ASN A 30 -1.76 2.62 -20.39
C ASN A 30 -0.95 3.51 -19.44
N PHE A 31 -1.64 4.19 -18.52
CA PHE A 31 -1.02 5.05 -17.53
C PHE A 31 -0.11 4.21 -16.65
N ASN A 32 1.19 4.32 -16.88
CA ASN A 32 2.17 3.63 -16.07
C ASN A 32 2.37 4.35 -14.74
N PHE A 33 1.72 3.85 -13.69
CA PHE A 33 1.90 4.36 -12.33
C PHE A 33 3.26 4.00 -11.72
N SER A 34 4.09 3.16 -12.36
CA SER A 34 5.37 2.74 -11.78
C SER A 34 6.27 3.93 -11.46
N VAL A 35 6.33 4.93 -12.35
CA VAL A 35 7.13 6.15 -12.16
C VAL A 35 6.62 6.97 -10.97
N HIS A 36 5.30 7.06 -10.81
CA HIS A 36 4.70 7.75 -9.67
C HIS A 36 4.98 7.03 -8.36
N VAL A 37 4.80 5.70 -8.33
CA VAL A 37 5.07 4.85 -7.16
C VAL A 37 6.53 4.94 -6.76
N GLU A 38 7.48 4.82 -7.69
CA GLU A 38 8.91 4.93 -7.42
C GLU A 38 9.29 6.29 -6.84
N ASN A 39 8.75 7.38 -7.38
CA ASN A 39 9.00 8.72 -6.87
C ASN A 39 8.43 8.91 -5.46
N GLN A 40 7.22 8.42 -5.18
CA GLN A 40 6.58 8.57 -3.89
C GLN A 40 7.14 7.61 -2.82
N THR A 41 7.73 6.48 -3.20
CA THR A 41 8.31 5.50 -2.27
C THR A 41 9.52 6.06 -1.50
N ARG A 42 10.19 7.09 -2.02
CA ARG A 42 11.39 7.69 -1.41
C ARG A 42 11.10 8.57 -0.20
N LEU A 43 9.89 9.10 -0.11
CA LEU A 43 9.47 10.02 0.93
C LEU A 43 8.26 9.44 1.67
N ARG A 44 8.03 9.93 2.89
CA ARG A 44 6.79 9.63 3.61
C ARG A 44 5.63 10.23 2.83
N ASP A 45 4.59 9.43 2.62
CA ASP A 45 3.32 9.95 2.11
C ASP A 45 2.60 10.72 3.22
N ALA A 46 2.51 12.04 3.08
CA ALA A 46 1.84 12.93 4.02
C ALA A 46 0.43 13.35 3.57
N MET A 47 0.04 13.00 2.34
CA MET A 47 -1.22 13.44 1.73
C MET A 47 -2.30 12.35 1.84
N SER A 48 -1.91 11.08 1.82
CA SER A 48 -2.84 9.97 1.99
C SER A 48 -3.21 9.75 3.44
N ARG A 49 -4.42 9.24 3.66
CA ARG A 49 -4.87 8.79 4.98
C ARG A 49 -4.00 7.61 5.45
N THR A 50 -3.35 7.75 6.60
CA THR A 50 -2.60 6.66 7.22
C THR A 50 -3.56 5.53 7.63
N TYR A 51 -3.31 4.32 7.11
CA TYR A 51 -4.04 3.13 7.52
C TYR A 51 -3.32 2.47 8.70
N HIS A 52 -4.03 2.31 9.83
CA HIS A 52 -3.50 1.69 11.04
C HIS A 52 -4.11 0.30 11.21
N ARG A 53 -3.28 -0.74 11.21
CA ARG A 53 -3.71 -2.12 11.49
C ARG A 53 -3.25 -2.54 12.88
N LEU A 54 -4.09 -3.28 13.60
CA LEU A 54 -3.75 -3.82 14.91
C LEU A 54 -3.50 -5.32 14.80
N TYR A 55 -2.27 -5.77 15.08
CA TYR A 55 -1.88 -7.18 15.06
C TYR A 55 -0.88 -7.52 16.17
N GLN A 56 -0.65 -8.81 16.37
CA GLN A 56 0.48 -9.35 17.13
C GLN A 56 1.49 -9.93 16.13
N LEU A 57 2.79 -9.74 16.37
CA LEU A 57 3.85 -10.36 15.56
C LEU A 57 4.35 -11.63 16.24
N TYR A 58 4.05 -12.78 15.66
CA TYR A 58 4.52 -14.08 16.13
C TYR A 58 5.97 -14.34 15.68
N SER A 59 6.81 -14.73 16.63
CA SER A 59 8.19 -15.16 16.39
C SER A 59 8.23 -16.69 16.35
N ARG A 60 8.54 -17.23 15.16
CA ARG A 60 8.66 -18.68 14.95
C ARG A 60 9.71 -19.33 15.85
N THR A 61 10.81 -18.64 16.14
CA THR A 61 11.92 -19.21 16.93
C THR A 61 11.60 -19.29 18.41
N SER A 62 10.94 -18.27 18.97
CA SER A 62 10.57 -18.27 20.39
C SER A 62 9.20 -18.91 20.66
N GLY A 63 8.38 -19.10 19.63
CA GLY A 63 7.01 -19.59 19.76
C GLY A 63 6.07 -18.59 20.43
N LYS A 64 6.47 -17.32 20.50
CA LYS A 64 5.82 -16.25 21.29
C LYS A 64 5.70 -14.95 20.49
N HIS A 65 5.10 -13.92 21.06
CA HIS A 65 4.83 -12.65 20.40
C HIS A 65 5.84 -11.55 20.73
N VAL A 66 6.09 -10.67 19.74
CA VAL A 66 6.93 -9.48 19.90
C VAL A 66 6.25 -8.46 20.80
N GLN A 67 6.96 -8.03 21.83
CA GLN A 67 6.52 -7.06 22.83
C GLN A 67 7.33 -5.76 22.75
N VAL A 68 6.64 -4.63 22.92
CA VAL A 68 7.26 -3.31 23.06
C VAL A 68 7.13 -2.83 24.50
N LEU A 69 8.18 -3.03 25.28
CA LEU A 69 8.25 -2.75 26.72
C LEU A 69 8.95 -1.39 26.96
N GLY A 70 8.45 -0.33 26.33
CA GLY A 70 9.09 0.99 26.33
C GLY A 70 10.36 0.98 25.47
N LYS A 71 11.53 1.24 26.06
CA LYS A 71 12.82 1.24 25.33
C LYS A 71 13.31 -0.15 24.92
N ARG A 72 12.78 -1.22 25.55
CA ARG A 72 13.21 -2.60 25.32
C ARG A 72 12.20 -3.34 24.44
N ILE A 73 12.72 -4.11 23.49
CA ILE A 73 11.93 -4.99 22.63
C ILE A 73 12.22 -6.44 23.03
N SER A 74 11.19 -7.28 23.09
CA SER A 74 11.26 -8.70 23.47
C SER A 74 10.39 -9.52 22.52
N ALA A 75 10.57 -10.84 22.46
CA ALA A 75 9.73 -11.75 21.67
C ALA A 75 9.21 -12.91 22.54
N ASN A 76 8.84 -12.60 23.78
CA ASN A 76 8.44 -13.55 24.81
C ASN A 76 6.98 -13.35 25.29
N GLY A 77 6.17 -12.59 24.56
CA GLY A 77 4.79 -12.30 24.93
C GLY A 77 3.88 -13.50 24.67
N GLU A 78 2.95 -13.74 25.60
CA GLU A 78 1.86 -14.69 25.38
C GLU A 78 0.85 -14.13 24.38
N ASP A 79 0.03 -15.01 23.79
CA ASP A 79 -1.07 -14.54 22.94
C ASP A 79 -2.05 -13.67 23.76
N GLY A 80 -2.37 -12.50 23.22
CA GLY A 80 -3.26 -11.53 23.85
C GLY A 80 -2.58 -10.61 24.87
N ASP A 81 -1.27 -10.73 25.10
CA ASP A 81 -0.52 -9.81 25.95
C ASP A 81 -0.68 -8.36 25.45
N LYS A 82 -1.07 -7.45 26.36
CA LYS A 82 -1.25 -6.04 26.06
C LYS A 82 0.00 -5.37 25.48
N TYR A 83 1.19 -5.82 25.89
CA TYR A 83 2.46 -5.30 25.37
C TYR A 83 2.85 -5.88 24.01
N ALA A 84 2.18 -6.96 23.57
CA ALA A 84 2.37 -7.59 22.26
C ALA A 84 1.41 -7.06 21.19
N GLN A 85 0.46 -6.18 21.56
CA GLN A 85 -0.43 -5.52 20.62
C GLN A 85 0.31 -4.39 19.88
N LEU A 86 0.41 -4.50 18.56
CA LEU A 86 1.17 -3.59 17.71
C LEU A 86 0.24 -2.88 16.71
N ILE A 87 0.38 -1.56 16.66
CA ILE A 87 -0.20 -0.70 15.64
C ILE A 87 0.80 -0.62 14.49
N VAL A 88 0.41 -1.08 13.32
CA VAL A 88 1.20 -1.05 12.08
C VAL A 88 0.61 0.02 11.17
N GLU A 89 1.40 1.05 10.92
CA GLU A 89 1.04 2.22 10.12
C GLU A 89 1.77 2.14 8.78
N ALA A 90 1.05 2.30 7.66
CA ALA A 90 1.70 2.43 6.35
C ALA A 90 2.41 3.79 6.25
N ASP A 91 3.70 3.80 5.89
CA ASP A 91 4.49 5.02 5.73
C ASP A 91 4.47 5.53 4.28
N THR A 92 4.61 4.61 3.32
CA THR A 92 4.54 4.85 1.87
C THR A 92 4.34 3.52 1.13
N PHE A 93 4.43 3.53 -0.19
CA PHE A 93 4.37 2.35 -1.04
C PHE A 93 5.54 1.38 -0.79
N GLY A 94 5.44 0.18 -1.39
CA GLY A 94 6.47 -0.87 -1.22
C GLY A 94 6.45 -1.53 0.16
N SER A 95 5.28 -1.57 0.81
CA SER A 95 5.10 -2.19 2.13
C SER A 95 5.99 -1.59 3.23
N GLN A 96 6.36 -0.32 3.10
CA GLN A 96 7.06 0.42 4.15
C GLN A 96 6.09 0.75 5.28
N VAL A 97 6.43 0.32 6.49
CA VAL A 97 5.55 0.45 7.66
C VAL A 97 6.30 0.93 8.88
N ARG A 98 5.56 1.58 9.79
CA ARG A 98 5.99 1.89 11.14
C ARG A 98 5.22 1.03 12.12
N ILE A 99 5.94 0.45 13.08
CA ILE A 99 5.36 -0.46 14.07
C ILE A 99 5.46 0.21 15.43
N ARG A 100 4.32 0.41 16.08
CA ARG A 100 4.18 1.06 17.39
C ARG A 100 3.52 0.12 18.38
N GLY A 101 4.05 0.02 19.59
CA GLY A 101 3.37 -0.67 20.69
C GLY A 101 2.11 0.08 21.08
N LYS A 102 0.94 -0.60 21.04
CA LYS A 102 -0.36 0.00 21.40
C LYS A 102 -0.36 0.50 22.86
N GLU A 103 0.15 -0.33 23.77
CA GLU A 103 0.17 -0.04 25.20
C GLU A 103 1.18 1.06 25.56
N THR A 104 2.37 1.04 24.98
CA THR A 104 3.47 1.91 25.40
C THR A 104 3.63 3.16 24.56
N ASN A 105 3.11 3.20 23.33
CA ASN A 105 3.32 4.27 22.36
C ASN A 105 4.78 4.45 21.90
N PHE A 106 5.61 3.41 22.07
CA PHE A 106 6.97 3.39 21.54
C PHE A 106 6.97 2.74 20.15
N TYR A 107 7.74 3.32 19.23
CA TYR A 107 8.04 2.71 17.94
C TYR A 107 9.16 1.68 18.08
N LEU A 108 8.98 0.55 17.41
CA LEU A 108 10.04 -0.43 17.20
C LEU A 108 11.02 0.15 16.16
N CYS A 109 12.26 0.36 16.57
CA CYS A 109 13.33 0.90 15.74
C CYS A 109 14.56 0.00 15.81
N MET A 110 15.43 0.11 14.81
CA MET A 110 16.75 -0.51 14.84
C MET A 110 17.82 0.59 14.98
N ASN A 111 18.76 0.42 15.90
CA ASN A 111 19.87 1.35 16.03
C ASN A 111 21.00 1.04 15.04
N ARG A 112 22.02 1.91 14.96
CA ARG A 112 23.19 1.74 14.07
C ARG A 112 23.99 0.45 14.33
N ARG A 113 23.83 -0.18 15.49
CA ARG A 113 24.48 -1.45 15.84
C ARG A 113 23.62 -2.68 15.48
N GLY A 114 22.48 -2.49 14.81
CA GLY A 114 21.54 -3.55 14.47
C GLY A 114 20.64 -4.01 15.63
N LYS A 115 20.71 -3.37 16.81
CA LYS A 115 19.88 -3.73 17.96
C LYS A 115 18.50 -3.11 17.85
N LEU A 116 17.48 -3.93 18.06
CA LEU A 116 16.09 -3.47 18.21
C LEU A 116 15.92 -2.71 19.52
N ILE A 117 15.37 -1.50 19.41
CA ILE A 117 15.10 -0.58 20.52
C ILE A 117 13.72 0.04 20.35
N GLY A 118 13.08 0.39 21.46
CA GLY A 118 11.90 1.24 21.43
C GLY A 118 12.28 2.71 21.50
N LYS A 119 11.68 3.55 20.66
CA LYS A 119 11.78 5.01 20.74
C LYS A 119 10.40 5.61 20.98
N ALA A 120 10.31 6.57 21.90
CA ALA A 120 9.06 7.27 22.13
C ALA A 120 8.62 7.97 20.84
N SER A 121 7.31 7.98 20.58
CA SER A 121 6.74 8.90 19.60
C SER A 121 7.09 10.31 20.07
N GLN A 122 7.99 11.00 19.37
CA GLN A 122 8.09 12.45 19.54
C GLN A 122 6.75 13.02 19.04
N LEU A 123 6.00 13.65 19.94
CA LEU A 123 4.91 14.54 19.56
C LEU A 123 5.49 15.73 18.80
#